data_AF-A0A7V8YHW2-F1
#
_entry.id   AF-A0A7V8YHW2-F1
#
_cell.length_a   1.000
_cell.length_b   1.000
_cell.length_c   1.000
_cell.angle_alpha   90.00
_cell.angle_beta   90.00
_cell.angle_gamma   90.00
#
_symmetry.space_group_name_H-M   'P 1'
#
loop_
_entity.id
_entity.type
_entity.pdbx_description
1 polymer ?
#
loop_
_entity_poly.entity_id
_entity_poly.type
_entity_poly.pdbx_seq_one_letter_code
_entity_poly.pdbx_strand_id
1 'polypeptide(L)'
;MSASPNSRRTQVPSLTAQFCPSTPETVADTGLSGEFVTDLIIKTLYVQGARTGQQLMEVIRLPFRFVDDRLLDLQQRRMVEVRGTNGPSRGGYTFDLTGAGR
;
A
#
# COMPACT_ATOMS: atom_id res chain seq x y z
N MET A 1 -16.41 -51.36 46.57
CA MET A 1 -16.41 -49.93 46.96
C MET A 1 -15.46 -49.21 46.02
N SER A 2 -16.02 -48.43 45.10
CA SER A 2 -15.34 -47.83 43.95
C SER A 2 -14.89 -46.41 44.30
N ALA A 3 -13.60 -46.09 44.16
CA ALA A 3 -13.09 -44.73 44.28
C ALA A 3 -12.18 -44.45 43.08
N SER A 4 -12.75 -43.86 42.03
CA SER A 4 -11.99 -43.24 40.94
C SER A 4 -11.62 -41.82 41.36
N PRO A 5 -10.33 -41.43 41.35
CA PRO A 5 -9.95 -40.04 41.55
C PRO A 5 -10.14 -39.26 40.25
N ASN A 6 -10.86 -38.14 40.37
CA ASN A 6 -11.27 -37.25 39.30
C ASN A 6 -10.06 -36.50 38.71
N SER A 7 -9.74 -36.75 37.44
CA SER A 7 -8.69 -36.04 36.69
C SER A 7 -9.11 -34.59 36.46
N ARG A 8 -8.63 -33.66 37.30
CA ARG A 8 -8.70 -32.21 37.02
C ARG A 8 -7.84 -31.91 35.80
N ARG A 9 -8.48 -31.87 34.63
CA ARG A 9 -7.90 -31.29 33.42
C ARG A 9 -7.78 -29.78 33.69
N THR A 10 -6.56 -29.30 33.93
CA THR A 10 -6.24 -27.89 34.00
C THR A 10 -6.61 -27.25 32.66
N GLN A 11 -7.73 -26.52 32.61
CA GLN A 11 -8.11 -25.74 31.44
C GLN A 11 -7.24 -24.48 31.45
N VAL A 12 -6.23 -24.44 30.57
CA VAL A 12 -5.50 -23.21 30.27
C VAL A 12 -6.45 -22.24 29.57
N PRO A 13 -6.57 -20.98 30.01
CA PRO A 13 -7.43 -20.00 29.35
C PRO A 13 -6.89 -19.75 27.94
N SER A 14 -7.71 -20.04 26.93
CA SER A 14 -7.42 -19.77 25.53
C SER A 14 -7.28 -18.26 25.34
N LEU A 15 -6.06 -17.83 25.00
CA LEU A 15 -5.78 -16.46 24.58
C LEU A 15 -6.71 -16.12 23.41
N THR A 16 -7.57 -15.12 23.61
CA THR A 16 -8.41 -14.54 22.56
C THR A 16 -7.52 -14.16 21.38
N ALA A 17 -7.67 -14.85 20.24
CA ALA A 17 -6.95 -14.50 19.03
C ALA A 17 -7.26 -13.05 18.68
N GLN A 18 -6.25 -12.18 18.77
CA GLN A 18 -6.35 -10.80 18.34
C GLN A 18 -6.70 -10.80 16.85
N PHE A 19 -7.74 -10.06 16.46
CA PHE A 19 -8.10 -9.88 15.06
C PHE A 19 -6.97 -9.12 14.36
N CYS A 20 -6.14 -9.85 13.60
CA CYS A 20 -5.14 -9.28 12.71
C CYS A 20 -5.66 -9.39 11.28
N PRO A 21 -5.97 -8.26 10.60
CA PRO A 21 -6.39 -8.32 9.21
C PRO A 21 -5.28 -8.93 8.36
N SER A 22 -5.66 -9.73 7.37
CA SER A 22 -4.73 -10.23 6.36
C SER A 22 -4.11 -9.07 5.59
N THR A 23 -2.85 -9.23 5.19
CA THR A 23 -2.18 -8.26 4.31
C THR A 23 -3.00 -8.10 3.03
N PRO A 24 -3.34 -6.87 2.61
CA PRO A 24 -4.09 -6.65 1.39
C PRO A 24 -3.27 -7.11 0.18
N GLU A 25 -3.88 -7.93 -0.68
CA GLU A 25 -3.28 -8.40 -1.92
C GLU A 25 -3.71 -7.54 -3.10
N THR A 26 -4.76 -6.73 -2.97
CA THR A 26 -5.22 -5.81 -4.00
C THR A 26 -5.56 -4.44 -3.42
N VAL A 27 -5.67 -3.42 -4.30
CA VAL A 27 -6.17 -2.11 -3.88
C VAL A 27 -7.60 -2.21 -3.36
N ALA A 28 -8.43 -3.08 -3.96
CA ALA A 28 -9.81 -3.27 -3.54
C ALA A 28 -9.92 -3.81 -2.12
N ASP A 29 -8.97 -4.64 -1.66
CA ASP A 29 -8.92 -5.18 -0.29
C ASP A 29 -8.74 -4.07 0.76
N THR A 30 -8.18 -2.92 0.36
CA THR A 30 -8.06 -1.74 1.24
C THR A 30 -9.36 -0.93 1.34
N GLY A 31 -10.40 -1.32 0.59
CA GLY A 31 -11.64 -0.55 0.46
C GLY A 31 -11.53 0.68 -0.44
N LEU A 32 -10.39 0.85 -1.13
CA LEU A 32 -10.14 1.95 -2.05
C LEU A 32 -10.35 1.49 -3.51
N SER A 33 -10.78 2.41 -4.38
CA SER A 33 -10.76 2.18 -5.82
C SER A 33 -9.39 2.51 -6.40
N GLY A 34 -9.04 1.89 -7.53
CA GLY A 34 -7.81 2.24 -8.25
C GLY A 34 -7.78 3.70 -8.70
N GLU A 35 -8.94 4.23 -9.11
CA GLU A 35 -9.11 5.64 -9.51
C GLU A 35 -8.83 6.60 -8.35
N PHE A 36 -9.26 6.25 -7.14
CA PHE A 36 -8.96 7.06 -5.95
C PHE A 36 -7.46 7.16 -5.70
N VAL A 37 -6.72 6.05 -5.87
CA VAL A 37 -5.26 6.04 -5.75
C VAL A 37 -4.62 6.88 -6.87
N THR A 38 -5.12 6.78 -8.11
CA THR A 38 -4.68 7.62 -9.23
C THR A 38 -4.85 9.11 -8.92
N ASP A 39 -6.03 9.51 -8.45
CA ASP A 39 -6.30 10.88 -8.08
C ASP A 39 -5.37 11.37 -6.98
N LEU A 40 -5.08 10.52 -5.99
CA LEU A 40 -4.18 10.87 -4.89
C LEU A 40 -2.73 11.06 -5.36
N ILE A 41 -2.26 10.23 -6.31
CA ILE A 41 -0.94 10.39 -6.94
C ILE A 41 -0.88 11.74 -7.68
N ILE A 42 -1.86 12.01 -8.56
CA ILE A 42 -1.90 13.25 -9.35
C ILE A 42 -1.95 14.46 -8.41
N LYS A 43 -2.85 14.45 -7.42
CA LYS A 43 -2.96 15.53 -6.42
C LYS A 43 -1.65 15.73 -5.66
N THR A 44 -0.97 14.65 -5.28
CA THR A 44 0.31 14.74 -4.58
C THR A 44 1.38 15.40 -5.45
N LEU A 45 1.54 14.96 -6.70
CA LEU A 45 2.50 15.53 -7.64
C LEU A 45 2.16 16.98 -8.02
N TYR A 46 0.87 17.31 -8.14
CA TYR A 46 0.41 18.66 -8.42
C TYR A 46 0.75 19.63 -7.28
N VAL A 47 0.40 19.26 -6.05
CA VAL A 47 0.57 20.13 -4.87
C VAL A 47 2.02 20.20 -4.41
N GLN A 48 2.74 19.09 -4.44
CA GLN A 48 4.09 18.99 -3.87
C GLN A 48 5.21 19.05 -4.92
N GLY A 49 4.87 19.02 -6.21
CA GLY A 49 5.82 18.90 -7.31
C GLY A 49 6.40 17.49 -7.43
N ALA A 50 7.54 17.40 -8.10
CA ALA A 50 8.21 16.13 -8.38
C ALA A 50 8.61 15.39 -7.08
N ARG A 51 8.30 14.09 -7.02
CA ARG A 51 8.54 13.23 -5.84
C ARG A 51 9.09 11.87 -6.24
N THR A 52 9.89 11.27 -5.36
CA THR A 52 10.33 9.89 -5.57
C THR A 52 9.18 8.90 -5.35
N GLY A 53 9.26 7.71 -5.92
CA GLY A 53 8.31 6.63 -5.64
C GLY A 53 8.20 6.31 -4.13
N GLN A 54 9.33 6.36 -3.41
CA GLN A 54 9.35 6.21 -1.95
C GLN A 54 8.57 7.33 -1.25
N GLN A 55 8.81 8.59 -1.62
CA GLN A 55 8.07 9.73 -1.06
C GLN A 55 6.57 9.66 -1.36
N LEU A 56 6.19 9.20 -2.56
CA LEU A 56 4.78 8.99 -2.90
C LEU A 56 4.13 7.95 -1.99
N MET A 57 4.80 6.83 -1.68
CA MET A 57 4.28 5.85 -0.72
C MET A 57 4.12 6.42 0.69
N GLU A 58 5.09 7.22 1.15
CA GLU A 58 5.03 7.84 2.47
C GLU A 58 3.81 8.78 2.62
N VAL A 59 3.40 9.42 1.53
CA VAL A 59 2.21 10.28 1.47
C VAL A 59 0.92 9.45 1.31
N ILE A 60 0.92 8.52 0.36
CA ILE A 60 -0.27 7.73 -0.03
C ILE A 60 -0.61 6.65 1.01
N ARG A 61 0.38 6.20 1.78
CA ARG A 61 0.26 5.14 2.81
C ARG A 61 -0.23 3.80 2.27
N LEU A 62 0.14 3.47 1.04
CA LEU A 62 -0.12 2.17 0.42
C LEU A 62 1.19 1.46 0.04
N PRO A 63 1.18 0.11 -0.02
CA PRO A 63 2.29 -0.67 -0.57
C PRO A 63 2.75 -0.19 -1.95
N PHE A 64 4.07 -0.24 -2.20
CA PHE A 64 4.66 0.28 -3.44
C PHE A 64 3.99 -0.27 -4.69
N ARG A 65 3.68 -1.58 -4.72
CA ARG A 65 3.06 -2.22 -5.89
C ARG A 65 1.79 -1.51 -6.34
N PHE A 66 0.94 -1.08 -5.41
CA PHE A 66 -0.32 -0.43 -5.72
C PHE A 66 -0.12 0.96 -6.30
N VAL A 67 0.92 1.66 -5.84
CA VAL A 67 1.31 2.98 -6.34
C VAL A 67 2.01 2.85 -7.70
N ASP A 68 2.89 1.87 -7.85
CA ASP A 68 3.67 1.65 -9.07
C ASP A 68 2.80 1.21 -10.25
N ASP A 69 1.82 0.32 -10.02
CA ASP A 69 0.83 -0.06 -11.02
C ASP A 69 0.12 1.18 -11.58
N ARG A 70 -0.28 2.10 -10.71
CA ARG A 70 -0.94 3.36 -11.12
C ARG A 70 0.03 4.34 -11.79
N LEU A 71 1.28 4.42 -11.35
CA LEU A 71 2.31 5.25 -11.99
C LEU A 71 2.64 4.74 -13.41
N LEU A 72 2.65 3.42 -13.62
CA LEU A 72 2.80 2.82 -14.94
C LEU A 72 1.64 3.19 -15.85
N ASP A 73 0.40 3.05 -15.38
CA ASP A 73 -0.79 3.44 -16.13
C ASP A 73 -0.75 4.94 -16.54
N LEU A 74 -0.35 5.81 -15.61
CA LEU A 74 -0.22 7.25 -15.86
C LEU A 74 0.90 7.60 -16.84
N GLN A 75 2.02 6.88 -16.81
CA GLN A 75 3.11 7.04 -17.78
C GLN A 75 2.69 6.62 -19.19
N GLN A 76 1.99 5.48 -19.32
CA GLN A 76 1.46 5.03 -20.61
C GLN A 76 0.50 6.07 -21.20
N ARG A 77 -0.30 6.72 -20.34
CA ARG A 77 -1.21 7.82 -20.71
C ARG A 77 -0.53 9.18 -20.87
N ARG A 78 0.80 9.27 -20.70
CA ARG A 78 1.61 10.49 -20.78
C ARG A 78 1.21 11.59 -19.79
N MET A 79 0.60 11.23 -18.66
CA MET A 79 0.25 12.17 -17.58
C MET A 79 1.40 12.39 -16.60
N VAL A 80 2.26 11.38 -16.43
CA VAL A 80 3.43 11.41 -15.55
C VAL A 80 4.69 11.08 -16.35
N GLU A 81 5.81 11.71 -16.00
CA GLU A 81 7.13 11.41 -16.53
C GLU A 81 8.14 11.13 -15.40
N VAL A 82 9.27 10.50 -15.75
CA VAL A 82 10.40 10.29 -14.83
C VAL A 82 11.45 11.37 -15.11
N ARG A 83 11.72 12.22 -14.12
CA ARG A 83 12.69 13.34 -14.19
C ARG A 83 14.11 12.91 -13.83
N GLY A 84 14.26 11.80 -13.11
CA GLY A 84 15.56 11.28 -12.67
C GLY A 84 15.43 9.99 -11.89
N THR A 85 16.55 9.32 -11.65
CA THR A 85 16.62 8.02 -10.98
C THR A 85 17.63 8.06 -9.83
N ASN A 86 17.18 7.77 -8.62
CA ASN A 86 18.01 7.68 -7.41
C ASN A 86 18.03 6.23 -6.92
N GLY A 87 18.71 5.36 -7.68
CA GLY A 87 18.85 3.93 -7.39
C GLY A 87 18.24 3.02 -8.46
N PRO A 88 18.42 1.69 -8.30
CA PRO A 88 18.06 0.72 -9.34
C PRO A 88 16.56 0.42 -9.40
N SER A 89 15.81 0.68 -8.33
CA SER A 89 14.37 0.37 -8.27
C SER A 89 13.51 1.58 -8.63
N ARG A 90 12.29 1.31 -9.10
CA ARG A 90 11.29 2.34 -9.42
C ARG A 90 10.89 3.19 -8.20
N GLY A 91 11.10 2.70 -6.98
CA GLY A 91 10.93 3.51 -5.76
C GLY A 91 11.89 4.71 -5.71
N GLY A 92 13.07 4.60 -6.31
CA GLY A 92 14.04 5.69 -6.39
C GLY A 92 13.80 6.67 -7.54
N TYR A 93 12.84 6.40 -8.43
CA TYR A 93 12.57 7.28 -9.58
C TYR A 93 11.82 8.51 -9.11
N THR A 94 12.21 9.68 -9.63
CA THR A 94 11.54 10.94 -9.38
C THR A 94 10.48 11.16 -10.45
N PHE A 95 9.21 11.14 -10.05
CA PHE A 95 8.05 11.32 -10.91
C PHE A 95 7.57 12.77 -10.86
N ASP A 96 7.12 13.30 -11.99
CA ASP A 96 6.49 14.62 -12.10
C ASP A 96 5.33 14.58 -13.11
N LEU A 97 4.41 15.53 -13.02
CA LEU A 97 3.34 15.70 -13.99
C LEU A 97 3.87 16.32 -15.28
N THR A 98 3.47 15.75 -16.40
CA THR A 98 3.69 16.37 -17.71
C THR A 98 2.78 17.60 -17.87
N GLY A 99 2.98 18.37 -18.94
CA GLY A 99 2.07 19.48 -19.26
C GLY A 99 0.61 19.05 -19.47
N ALA A 100 0.36 17.80 -19.90
CA ALA A 100 -1.00 17.25 -20.05
C ALA A 100 -1.60 16.71 -18.74
N GLY A 101 -0.76 16.50 -17.71
CA GLY A 101 -1.18 16.03 -16.39
C GLY A 101 -1.37 17.14 -15.36
N ARG A 102 -1.05 18.40 -15.70
CA ARG A 102 -1.21 19.58 -14.83
C ARG A 102 -2.60 20.20 -14.95
#